data_AF-A0A7K1GIE3-F1
#
_entry.id   AF-A0A7K1GIE3-F1
#
_cell.length_a   1.000
_cell.length_b   1.000
_cell.length_c   1.000
_cell.angle_alpha   90.00
_cell.angle_beta   90.00
_cell.angle_gamma   90.00
#
_symmetry.space_group_name_H-M   'P 1'
#
loop_
_entity.id
_entity.type
_entity.pdbx_description
1 polymer ?
#
loop_
_entity_poly.entity_id
_entity_poly.type
_entity_poly.pdbx_seq_one_letter_code
_entity_poly.pdbx_strand_id
1 'polypeptide(L)'
;SPDYMNGLSETEQRRYFEAAADHLKEKYSPENMLYATVHMDEATPHMHVGIVPITEDGRLSAKDFFNGKLKMKAIQDDFHRHMVKSGF
;
A
#
# COMPACT_ATOMS: atom_id res chain seq x y z
N SER A 1 -10.98 8.34 -1.35
CA SER A 1 -12.37 7.90 -1.11
C SER A 1 -12.92 7.28 -2.39
N PRO A 2 -14.08 6.58 -2.36
CA PRO A 2 -14.74 6.11 -3.57
C PRO A 2 -14.93 7.21 -4.62
N ASP A 3 -15.46 8.36 -4.22
CA ASP A 3 -15.68 9.50 -5.12
C ASP A 3 -14.39 10.01 -5.75
N TYR A 4 -13.30 10.08 -4.97
CA TYR A 4 -12.00 10.48 -5.47
C TYR A 4 -11.48 9.51 -6.53
N MET A 5 -11.48 8.20 -6.25
CA MET A 5 -10.96 7.19 -7.18
C MET A 5 -11.80 7.11 -8.46
N ASN A 6 -13.13 7.16 -8.33
CA ASN A 6 -14.05 7.14 -9.47
C ASN A 6 -13.97 8.43 -10.31
N GLY A 7 -13.51 9.54 -9.72
CA GLY A 7 -13.29 10.81 -10.43
C GLY A 7 -12.00 10.85 -11.27
N LEU A 8 -11.07 9.92 -11.06
CA LEU A 8 -9.83 9.83 -11.83
C LEU A 8 -10.05 9.12 -13.18
N SER A 9 -9.35 9.56 -14.22
CA SER A 9 -9.25 8.80 -15.47
C SER A 9 -8.59 7.44 -15.23
N GLU A 10 -8.82 6.44 -16.10
CA GLU A 10 -8.18 5.12 -15.98
C GLU A 10 -6.64 5.21 -15.89
N THR A 11 -6.04 6.11 -16.66
CA THR A 11 -4.59 6.37 -16.61
C THR A 11 -4.16 6.87 -15.24
N GLU A 12 -4.93 7.78 -14.64
CA GLU A 12 -4.63 8.34 -13.32
C GLU A 12 -4.91 7.33 -12.19
N GLN A 13 -5.95 6.50 -12.32
CA GLN A 13 -6.19 5.38 -11.40
C GLN A 13 -5.02 4.39 -11.41
N ARG A 14 -4.54 4.03 -12.61
CA ARG A 14 -3.37 3.18 -12.76
C ARG A 14 -2.12 3.81 -12.14
N ARG A 15 -1.86 5.09 -12.43
CA ARG A 15 -0.73 5.85 -11.86
C ARG A 15 -0.80 5.91 -10.32
N TYR A 16 -2.01 6.02 -9.77
CA TYR A 16 -2.25 5.96 -8.32
C TYR A 16 -1.84 4.61 -7.74
N PHE A 17 -2.31 3.50 -8.32
CA PHE A 17 -2.01 2.16 -7.81
C PHE A 17 -0.53 1.77 -8.00
N GLU A 18 0.09 2.17 -9.11
CA GLU A 18 1.53 1.95 -9.34
C GLU A 18 2.38 2.71 -8.30
N ALA A 19 2.10 4.00 -8.06
CA ALA A 19 2.79 4.78 -7.03
C ALA A 19 2.60 4.18 -5.63
N ALA A 20 1.37 3.74 -5.31
CA ALA A 20 1.08 3.09 -4.03
C ALA A 20 1.83 1.76 -3.88
N ALA A 21 1.88 0.94 -4.92
CA ALA A 21 2.57 -0.35 -4.90
C ALA A 21 4.09 -0.17 -4.76
N ASP A 22 4.68 0.79 -5.48
CA ASP A 22 6.11 1.08 -5.43
C ASP A 22 6.52 1.57 -4.03
N HIS A 23 5.74 2.47 -3.41
CA HIS A 23 6.00 2.92 -2.04
C HIS A 23 5.97 1.76 -1.03
N LEU A 24 4.97 0.88 -1.13
CA LEU A 24 4.86 -0.28 -0.24
C LEU A 24 6.01 -1.28 -0.46
N LYS A 25 6.44 -1.47 -1.70
CA LYS A 25 7.58 -2.33 -2.05
C LYS A 25 8.89 -1.79 -1.50
N GLU A 26 9.13 -0.49 -1.60
CA GLU A 26 10.30 0.18 -1.00
C GLU A 26 10.26 0.06 0.53
N LYS A 27 9.08 0.29 1.12
CA LYS A 27 8.90 0.31 2.58
C LYS A 27 9.12 -1.05 3.23
N TYR A 28 8.60 -2.13 2.64
CA TYR A 28 8.55 -3.44 3.26
C TYR A 28 9.52 -4.45 2.66
N SER A 29 10.34 -4.02 1.69
CA SER A 29 11.18 -4.82 0.82
C SER A 29 10.41 -5.62 -0.24
N PRO A 30 11.00 -5.81 -1.44
CA PRO A 30 10.46 -6.69 -2.47
C PRO A 30 10.27 -8.14 -2.00
N GLU A 31 11.12 -8.62 -1.09
CA GLU A 31 11.12 -10.02 -0.62
C GLU A 31 9.91 -10.34 0.26
N ASN A 32 9.43 -9.36 1.02
CA ASN A 32 8.24 -9.51 1.84
C ASN A 32 6.94 -9.21 1.08
N MET A 33 6.98 -8.61 -0.11
CA MET A 33 5.78 -8.27 -0.87
C MET A 33 5.45 -9.38 -1.89
N LEU A 34 4.43 -10.19 -1.58
CA LEU A 34 4.05 -11.34 -2.40
C LEU A 34 3.25 -10.95 -3.64
N TYR A 35 2.32 -10.01 -3.48
CA TYR A 35 1.46 -9.55 -4.58
C TYR A 35 0.92 -8.13 -4.33
N ALA A 36 0.58 -7.45 -5.42
CA ALA A 36 -0.31 -6.29 -5.45
C ALA A 36 -1.30 -6.49 -6.60
N THR A 37 -2.57 -6.66 -6.28
CA THR A 37 -3.63 -6.96 -7.24
C THR A 37 -4.67 -5.85 -7.21
N VAL A 38 -4.97 -5.27 -8.37
CA VAL A 38 -6.00 -4.23 -8.51
C VAL A 38 -7.30 -4.86 -8.98
N HIS A 39 -8.39 -4.62 -8.25
CA HIS A 39 -9.74 -4.99 -8.64
C HIS A 39 -10.44 -3.76 -9.23
N MET A 40 -10.89 -3.90 -10.47
CA MET A 40 -11.59 -2.86 -11.25
C MET A 40 -13.08 -3.22 -11.48
N ASP A 41 -13.49 -4.42 -11.08
CA ASP A 41 -14.79 -5.05 -11.33
C ASP A 41 -15.75 -4.95 -10.11
N GLU A 42 -15.33 -4.25 -9.06
CA GLU A 42 -16.12 -3.97 -7.86
C GLU A 42 -16.62 -2.52 -7.82
N ALA A 43 -17.38 -2.15 -6.78
CA ALA A 43 -18.01 -0.82 -6.67
C ALA A 43 -17.01 0.36 -6.60
N THR A 44 -15.76 0.09 -6.21
CA THR A 44 -14.69 1.09 -6.17
C THR A 44 -13.38 0.40 -6.54
N PRO A 45 -12.62 0.94 -7.52
CA PRO A 45 -11.29 0.47 -7.81
C PRO A 45 -10.43 0.45 -6.55
N HIS A 46 -9.84 -0.70 -6.23
CA HIS A 46 -8.99 -0.85 -5.05
C HIS A 46 -7.90 -1.89 -5.28
N MET A 47 -6.88 -1.85 -4.43
CA MET A 47 -5.72 -2.74 -4.51
C MET A 47 -5.56 -3.57 -3.24
N HIS A 48 -5.41 -4.88 -3.40
CA HIS A 48 -5.00 -5.79 -2.35
C HIS A 48 -3.49 -5.99 -2.40
N VAL A 49 -2.81 -5.80 -1.28
CA VAL A 49 -1.37 -6.02 -1.17
C VAL A 49 -1.09 -7.07 -0.11
N GLY A 50 -0.37 -8.12 -0.49
CA GLY A 50 0.05 -9.19 0.41
C GLY A 50 1.48 -8.97 0.89
N ILE A 51 1.66 -8.68 2.18
CA ILE A 51 2.98 -8.55 2.81
C ILE A 51 3.19 -9.71 3.79
N VAL A 52 4.24 -10.49 3.58
CA VAL A 52 4.70 -11.55 4.48
C VAL A 52 5.61 -10.90 5.55
N PRO A 53 5.24 -10.95 6.83
CA PRO A 53 5.98 -10.24 7.88
C PRO A 53 7.19 -11.06 8.36
N ILE A 54 8.19 -11.22 7.50
CA ILE A 54 9.50 -11.76 7.88
C ILE A 54 10.31 -10.61 8.51
N THR A 55 10.66 -10.77 9.78
CA THR A 55 11.49 -9.80 10.51
C THR A 55 12.95 -9.89 10.09
N GLU A 56 13.74 -8.87 10.43
CA GLU A 56 15.18 -8.83 10.11
C GLU A 56 15.97 -10.02 10.69
N ASP A 57 15.52 -10.58 11.82
CA ASP A 57 16.07 -11.80 12.42
C ASP A 57 15.48 -13.11 11.84
N GLY A 58 14.72 -13.03 10.74
CA GLY A 58 14.22 -14.17 9.97
C GLY A 58 12.96 -14.84 10.51
N ARG A 59 12.30 -14.28 11.52
CA ARG A 59 11.06 -14.84 12.08
C ARG A 59 9.84 -14.38 11.30
N LEU A 60 8.85 -15.24 11.16
CA LEU A 60 7.51 -14.86 10.69
C LEU A 60 6.71 -14.30 11.87
N SER A 61 6.66 -12.98 12.03
CA SER A 61 6.01 -12.32 13.17
C SER A 61 5.31 -11.02 12.76
N ALA A 62 4.02 -11.09 12.43
CA ALA A 62 3.18 -9.92 12.17
C ALA A 62 3.18 -8.94 13.34
N LYS A 63 3.23 -9.46 14.58
CA LYS A 63 3.37 -8.64 15.77
C LYS A 63 4.67 -7.84 15.66
N ASP A 64 5.85 -8.44 15.60
CA ASP A 64 7.07 -7.62 15.68
C ASP A 64 7.24 -6.70 14.46
N PHE A 65 6.74 -7.14 13.30
CA PHE A 65 6.73 -6.37 12.05
C PHE A 65 5.82 -5.13 12.11
N PHE A 66 4.55 -5.30 12.49
CA PHE A 66 3.51 -4.26 12.41
C PHE A 66 3.10 -3.66 13.78
N ASN A 67 3.48 -4.24 14.92
CA ASN A 67 2.81 -4.00 16.20
C ASN A 67 2.87 -2.56 16.73
N GLY A 68 1.73 -2.16 17.29
CA GLY A 68 1.54 -0.93 18.05
C GLY A 68 0.73 0.11 17.30
N LYS A 69 -0.16 0.80 18.03
CA LYS A 69 -0.96 1.92 17.50
C LYS A 69 -0.11 3.00 16.84
N LEU A 70 1.08 3.27 17.41
CA LEU A 70 2.02 4.25 16.88
C LEU A 70 2.59 3.85 15.51
N LYS A 71 3.00 2.58 15.33
CA LYS A 71 3.47 2.08 14.03
C LYS A 71 2.35 2.12 13.00
N MET A 72 1.15 1.67 13.35
CA MET A 72 -0.02 1.73 12.46
C MET A 72 -0.33 3.15 12.00
N LYS A 73 -0.33 4.11 12.94
CA LYS A 73 -0.52 5.53 12.59
C LYS A 73 0.60 6.02 11.66
N ALA A 74 1.84 5.70 11.98
CA ALA A 74 2.99 6.11 11.16
C ALA A 74 2.89 5.57 9.73
N ILE A 75 2.41 4.33 9.54
CA ILE A 75 2.17 3.75 8.20
C ILE A 75 1.12 4.55 7.43
N GLN A 76 0.01 4.93 8.07
CA GLN A 76 -1.03 5.75 7.44
C GLN A 76 -0.50 7.14 7.05
N ASP A 77 0.21 7.80 7.96
CA ASP A 77 0.80 9.12 7.72
C ASP A 77 1.86 9.06 6.60
N ASP A 78 2.66 7.99 6.57
CA ASP A 78 3.70 7.78 5.58
C ASP A 78 3.14 7.50 4.18
N PHE A 79 2.15 6.62 4.11
CA PHE A 79 1.42 6.35 2.87
C PHE A 79 0.78 7.62 2.32
N HIS A 80 0.04 8.36 3.16
CA HIS A 80 -0.60 9.60 2.73
C HIS A 80 0.42 10.63 2.22
N ARG A 81 1.52 10.86 2.96
CA ARG A 81 2.58 11.78 2.52
C ARG A 81 3.19 11.37 1.18
N HIS A 82 3.40 10.08 0.94
CA HIS A 82 3.90 9.60 -0.33
C HIS A 82 2.91 9.90 -1.46
N MET A 83 1.64 9.55 -1.29
CA MET A 83 0.62 9.77 -2.33
C MET A 83 0.48 11.26 -2.69
N VAL A 84 0.46 12.15 -1.69
CA VAL A 84 0.44 13.61 -1.91
C VAL A 84 1.66 14.09 -2.71
N LYS A 85 2.86 13.59 -2.39
CA LYS A 85 4.08 13.92 -3.16
C LYS A 85 4.03 13.40 -4.59
N SER A 86 3.35 12.28 -4.82
CA SER A 86 3.13 11.67 -6.14
C SER A 86 1.99 12.34 -6.93
N GLY A 87 1.35 13.36 -6.34
CA GLY A 87 0.32 14.18 -6.98
C GLY A 87 -1.11 13.67 -6.77
N PHE A 88 -1.36 12.93 -5.68
CA PHE A 88 -2.66 12.34 -5.35
C PHE A 88 -3.23 12.80 -4.00
#